data_AF-A0A7C6F3N6-F1
#
_entry.id   AF-A0A7C6F3N6-F1
#
_cell.length_a   1.000
_cell.length_b   1.000
_cell.length_c   1.000
_cell.angle_alpha   90.00
_cell.angle_beta   90.00
_cell.angle_gamma   90.00
#
_symmetry.space_group_name_H-M   'P 1'
#
loop_
_entity.id
_entity.type
_entity.pdbx_description
1 polymer ?
#
loop_
_entity_poly.entity_id
_entity_poly.type
_entity_poly.pdbx_seq_one_letter_code
_entity_poly.pdbx_strand_id
1 'polypeptide(L)'
;KKGYGGFCVRFAERHNTWIHTDRGKEEADSNMVPHPWAELSADYDGRRATVRVEISPQNPGYPNGWCLRHYGFLGVNFPGTTAYALRRGKPLELRYRVIVSDLTTF
;
A
#
# COMPACT_ATOMS: atom_id res chain seq x y z
N LYS A 1 -3.56 16.70 -3.37
CA LYS A 1 -4.52 16.01 -4.28
C LYS A 1 -4.37 14.51 -4.08
N LYS A 2 -5.45 13.73 -4.15
CA LYS A 2 -5.38 12.26 -4.06
C LYS A 2 -5.10 11.71 -5.46
N GLY A 3 -4.10 10.83 -5.58
CA GLY A 3 -4.04 9.90 -6.71
C GLY A 3 -4.90 8.68 -6.38
N TYR A 4 -5.40 8.00 -7.39
CA TYR A 4 -6.06 6.69 -7.30
C TYR A 4 -5.71 5.87 -8.55
N GLY A 5 -5.76 4.55 -8.44
CA GLY A 5 -5.33 3.60 -9.48
C GLY A 5 -4.16 2.74 -9.01
N GLY A 6 -3.75 1.75 -9.79
CA GLY A 6 -2.71 0.79 -9.42
C GLY A 6 -3.26 -0.37 -8.59
N PHE A 7 -2.53 -0.74 -7.53
CA PHE A 7 -2.88 -1.84 -6.63
C PHE A 7 -3.42 -1.33 -5.30
N CYS A 8 -4.63 -1.78 -4.94
CA CYS A 8 -5.35 -1.33 -3.75
C CYS A 8 -5.78 -2.53 -2.90
N VAL A 9 -5.60 -2.42 -1.59
CA VAL A 9 -6.04 -3.40 -0.60
C VAL A 9 -6.99 -2.73 0.38
N ARG A 10 -8.10 -3.40 0.67
CA ARG A 10 -9.08 -2.97 1.68
C ARG A 10 -9.25 -4.06 2.71
N PHE A 11 -9.22 -3.66 3.97
CA PHE A 11 -9.24 -4.57 5.10
C PHE A 11 -10.65 -4.67 5.68
N ALA A 12 -10.95 -5.84 6.25
CA ALA A 12 -12.19 -6.07 6.97
C ALA A 12 -12.29 -5.19 8.23
N GLU A 13 -13.42 -5.32 8.94
CA GLU A 13 -13.57 -4.76 10.28
C GLU A 13 -12.46 -5.29 11.21
N ARG A 14 -11.90 -4.37 12.02
CA ARG A 14 -10.69 -4.60 12.82
C ARG A 14 -10.51 -3.48 13.86
N HIS A 15 -9.66 -3.72 14.84
CA HIS A 15 -9.30 -2.74 15.86
C HIS A 15 -7.79 -2.45 15.85
N ASN A 16 -7.36 -1.40 16.55
CA ASN A 16 -5.95 -1.05 16.76
C ASN A 16 -5.08 -1.08 15.47
N THR A 17 -5.53 -0.36 14.44
CA THR A 17 -4.84 -0.31 13.14
C THR A 17 -3.56 0.52 13.24
N TRP A 18 -2.44 -0.05 12.80
CA TRP A 18 -1.17 0.64 12.59
C TRP A 18 -0.76 0.54 11.13
N ILE A 19 -0.18 1.62 10.61
CA ILE A 19 0.45 1.63 9.29
C ILE A 19 1.94 1.91 9.47
N HIS A 20 2.79 1.06 8.90
CA HIS A 20 4.23 1.26 8.84
C HIS A 20 4.72 1.41 7.40
N THR A 21 5.77 2.19 7.24
CA THR A 21 6.51 2.40 5.99
C THR A 21 8.01 2.29 6.26
N ASP A 22 8.82 2.52 5.23
CA ASP A 22 10.28 2.65 5.37
C ASP A 22 10.71 3.76 6.35
N ARG A 23 9.80 4.68 6.69
CA ARG A 23 10.05 5.80 7.60
C ARG A 23 9.53 5.56 9.01
N GLY A 24 9.05 4.34 9.30
CA GLY A 24 8.45 3.97 10.57
C GLY A 24 6.93 4.09 10.53
N LYS A 25 6.34 4.35 11.69
CA LYS A 25 4.87 4.40 11.86
C LYS A 25 4.31 5.69 11.28
N GLU A 26 3.26 5.58 10.46
CA GLU A 26 2.48 6.72 10.01
C GLU A 26 1.54 7.17 11.13
N GLU A 27 1.60 8.44 11.54
CA GLU A 27 0.72 8.98 12.60
C GLU A 27 -0.60 9.54 12.04
N ALA A 28 -0.72 9.67 10.71
CA ALA A 28 -1.91 10.20 10.06
C ALA A 28 -2.12 9.61 8.66
N ASP A 29 -3.32 9.76 8.12
CA ASP A 29 -3.62 9.41 6.73
C ASP A 29 -2.76 10.25 5.76
N SER A 30 -2.20 9.60 4.74
CA SER A 30 -1.29 10.27 3.80
C SER A 30 -1.75 10.16 2.34
N ASN A 31 -1.30 11.11 1.51
CA ASN A 31 -1.66 11.19 0.10
C ASN A 31 -0.42 11.45 -0.75
N MET A 32 -0.19 10.59 -1.72
CA MET A 32 0.92 10.67 -2.67
C MET A 32 2.31 10.68 -2.02
N VAL A 33 2.44 10.29 -0.75
CA VAL A 33 3.75 10.16 -0.11
C VAL A 33 4.42 8.89 -0.62
N PRO A 34 5.60 8.97 -1.24
CA PRO A 34 6.25 7.82 -1.84
C PRO A 34 6.98 6.98 -0.80
N HIS A 35 6.67 5.68 -0.81
CA HIS A 35 7.32 4.66 0.02
C HIS A 35 7.57 3.41 -0.83
N PRO A 36 8.70 2.69 -0.65
CA PRO A 36 8.95 1.45 -1.37
C PRO A 36 8.00 0.32 -0.93
N TRP A 37 7.44 0.42 0.28
CA TRP A 37 6.46 -0.50 0.83
C TRP A 37 5.57 0.22 1.85
N ALA A 38 4.39 -0.34 2.08
CA ALA A 38 3.54 0.00 3.23
C ALA A 38 2.96 -1.29 3.82
N GLU A 39 2.78 -1.29 5.13
CA GLU A 39 2.30 -2.42 5.90
C GLU A 39 1.18 -1.96 6.82
N LEU A 40 0.05 -2.66 6.82
CA LEU A 40 -1.03 -2.44 7.77
C LEU A 40 -1.13 -3.65 8.69
N SER A 41 -1.07 -3.38 9.99
CA SER A 41 -1.30 -4.35 11.05
C SER A 41 -2.55 -3.96 11.84
N ALA A 42 -3.37 -4.94 12.23
CA ALA A 42 -4.55 -4.69 13.05
C ALA A 42 -4.96 -5.94 13.84
N ASP A 43 -5.80 -5.73 14.85
CA ASP A 43 -6.38 -6.82 15.63
C ASP A 43 -7.68 -7.31 14.99
N TYR A 44 -7.77 -8.62 14.79
CA TYR A 44 -8.92 -9.38 14.29
C TYR A 44 -9.24 -10.49 15.29
N ASP A 45 -10.39 -10.44 15.95
CA ASP A 45 -10.82 -11.45 16.94
C ASP A 45 -9.73 -11.80 17.97
N GLY A 46 -9.05 -10.77 18.50
CA GLY A 46 -7.98 -10.92 19.49
C GLY A 46 -6.63 -11.39 18.92
N ARG A 47 -6.49 -11.52 17.60
CA ARG A 47 -5.24 -11.86 16.93
C ARG A 47 -4.72 -10.69 16.10
N ARG A 48 -3.43 -10.39 16.24
CA ARG A 48 -2.78 -9.39 15.40
C ARG A 48 -2.41 -10.01 14.06
N ALA A 49 -2.85 -9.41 12.96
CA ALA A 49 -2.49 -9.82 11.61
C ALA A 49 -2.04 -8.62 10.78
N THR A 50 -1.23 -8.91 9.76
CA THR A 50 -0.52 -7.90 8.98
C THR A 50 -0.56 -8.23 7.49
N VAL A 51 -0.73 -7.20 6.66
CA VAL A 51 -0.46 -7.28 5.23
C VAL A 51 0.53 -6.18 4.84
N ARG A 52 1.62 -6.59 4.20
CA ARG A 52 2.62 -5.70 3.61
C ARG A 52 2.57 -5.78 2.10
N VAL A 53 2.63 -4.62 1.47
CA VAL A 53 2.71 -4.49 0.02
C VAL A 53 4.04 -3.81 -0.33
N GLU A 54 4.88 -4.48 -1.10
CA GLU A 54 6.13 -3.95 -1.62
C GLU A 54 6.00 -3.65 -3.11
N ILE A 55 6.50 -2.48 -3.54
CA ILE A 55 6.51 -2.07 -4.93
C ILE A 55 7.79 -2.61 -5.58
N SER A 56 7.68 -3.22 -6.75
CA SER A 56 8.86 -3.58 -7.54
C SER A 56 9.61 -2.30 -8.00
N PRO A 57 10.94 -2.22 -7.85
CA PRO A 57 11.75 -1.14 -8.41
C PRO A 57 11.69 -1.03 -9.94
N GLN A 58 11.18 -2.04 -10.64
CA GLN A 58 10.98 -2.03 -12.08
C GLN A 58 9.68 -1.33 -12.51
N ASN A 59 8.80 -1.00 -11.56
CA ASN A 59 7.57 -0.26 -11.87
C ASN A 59 7.90 1.19 -12.27
N PRO A 60 7.21 1.75 -13.27
CA PRO A 60 7.35 3.15 -13.63
C PRO A 60 6.99 4.07 -12.45
N GLY A 61 7.90 5.00 -12.15
CA GLY A 61 7.73 5.98 -11.06
C GLY A 61 8.02 5.42 -9.67
N TYR A 62 8.75 4.31 -9.55
CA TYR A 62 9.17 3.78 -8.25
C TYR A 62 10.05 4.78 -7.45
N PRO A 63 9.84 4.92 -6.12
CA PRO A 63 8.67 4.43 -5.39
C PRO A 63 7.43 5.29 -5.70
N ASN A 64 6.31 4.65 -6.02
CA ASN A 64 5.05 5.35 -6.25
C ASN A 64 4.48 5.92 -4.95
N GLY A 65 3.70 6.99 -5.06
CA GLY A 65 3.00 7.60 -3.92
C GLY A 65 1.85 6.74 -3.41
N TRP A 66 1.55 6.81 -2.11
CA TRP A 66 0.49 6.01 -1.49
C TRP A 66 -0.75 6.82 -1.13
N CYS A 67 -1.89 6.13 -1.05
CA CYS A 67 -3.10 6.58 -0.39
C CYS A 67 -3.28 5.69 0.86
N LEU A 68 -2.71 6.12 1.99
CA LEU A 68 -2.73 5.38 3.25
C LEU A 68 -3.89 5.86 4.12
N ARG A 69 -4.69 4.92 4.62
CA ARG A 69 -5.86 5.22 5.44
C ARG A 69 -5.95 4.28 6.64
N HIS A 70 -5.97 4.86 7.83
CA HIS A 70 -6.15 4.14 9.09
C HIS A 70 -7.52 3.47 9.19
N TYR A 71 -8.51 3.94 8.40
CA TYR A 71 -9.80 3.23 8.28
C TYR A 71 -9.70 1.91 7.50
N GLY A 72 -8.55 1.57 6.90
CA GLY A 72 -8.28 0.22 6.38
C GLY A 72 -8.13 0.17 4.88
N PHE A 73 -7.41 1.13 4.32
CA PHE A 73 -7.15 1.17 2.90
C PHE A 73 -5.68 1.50 2.64
N LEU A 74 -5.03 0.67 1.83
CA LEU A 74 -3.71 0.91 1.28
C LEU A 74 -3.83 0.93 -0.25
N GLY A 75 -3.50 2.06 -0.88
CA GLY A 75 -3.45 2.17 -2.33
C GLY A 75 -2.08 2.63 -2.81
N VAL A 76 -1.43 1.85 -3.68
CA VAL A 76 -0.24 2.30 -4.41
C VAL A 76 -0.70 3.06 -5.64
N ASN A 77 -0.55 4.39 -5.64
CA ASN A 77 -1.09 5.22 -6.68
C ASN A 77 -0.26 5.09 -7.96
N PHE A 78 -0.88 4.53 -9.00
CA PHE A 78 -0.37 4.63 -10.37
C PHE A 78 -1.52 4.95 -11.35
N PRO A 79 -1.37 5.94 -12.25
CA PRO A 79 -0.21 6.81 -12.44
C PRO A 79 -0.16 8.00 -11.45
N GLY A 80 -1.06 8.03 -10.46
CA GLY A 80 -1.11 9.08 -9.45
C GLY A 80 -1.84 10.32 -9.95
N THR A 81 -1.18 11.48 -9.90
CA THR A 81 -1.75 12.76 -10.34
C THR A 81 -1.26 13.20 -11.72
N THR A 82 -0.43 12.38 -12.37
CA THR A 82 0.15 12.65 -13.69
C THR A 82 -0.38 11.65 -14.70
N ALA A 83 -0.52 12.09 -15.95
CA ALA A 83 -0.92 11.19 -17.03
C ALA A 83 0.22 10.22 -17.35
N TYR A 84 -0.13 8.97 -17.67
CA TYR A 84 0.80 7.98 -18.19
C TYR A 84 0.34 7.52 -19.57
N ALA A 85 1.20 7.68 -20.57
CA ALA A 85 0.89 7.30 -21.94
C ALA A 85 1.14 5.80 -22.15
N LEU A 86 0.07 5.05 -22.42
CA LEU A 86 0.16 3.67 -22.86
C LEU A 86 0.66 3.61 -24.30
N ARG A 87 1.64 2.73 -24.57
CA ARG A 87 2.19 2.54 -25.92
C ARG A 87 1.53 1.33 -26.56
N ARG A 88 1.02 1.50 -27.80
CA ARG A 88 0.45 0.40 -28.57
C ARG A 88 1.46 -0.74 -28.69
N GLY A 89 1.01 -1.98 -28.43
CA GLY A 89 1.86 -3.17 -28.51
C GLY A 89 2.84 -3.34 -27.35
N LYS A 90 2.83 -2.47 -26.33
CA LYS A 90 3.64 -2.62 -25.12
C LYS A 90 2.72 -2.69 -23.89
N PRO A 91 2.56 -3.86 -23.25
CA PRO A 91 1.76 -3.95 -22.03
C PRO A 91 2.41 -3.09 -20.94
N LEU A 92 1.56 -2.42 -20.15
CA LEU A 92 1.98 -1.85 -18.88
C LEU A 92 1.91 -2.97 -17.83
N GLU A 93 3.06 -3.36 -17.31
CA GLU A 93 3.15 -4.32 -16.21
C GLU A 93 3.53 -3.59 -14.92
N LEU A 94 2.71 -3.76 -13.88
CA LEU A 94 2.98 -3.31 -12.53
C LEU A 94 3.12 -4.53 -11.64
N ARG A 95 4.28 -4.69 -10.99
CA ARG A 95 4.57 -5.82 -10.10
C ARG A 95 4.59 -5.37 -8.65
N TYR A 96 3.96 -6.17 -7.80
CA TYR A 96 3.90 -5.97 -6.37
C TYR A 96 4.16 -7.30 -5.67
N ARG A 97 4.78 -7.25 -4.50
CA ARG A 97 4.82 -8.39 -3.57
C ARG A 97 3.85 -8.13 -2.44
N VAL A 98 2.96 -9.08 -2.19
CA VAL A 98 2.04 -9.05 -1.05
C VAL A 98 2.50 -10.12 -0.06
N ILE A 99 2.76 -9.70 1.17
CA ILE A 99 3.14 -10.58 2.27
C ILE A 99 2.01 -10.51 3.29
N VAL A 100 1.49 -11.67 3.67
CA VAL A 100 0.43 -11.81 4.68
C VAL A 100 0.99 -12.64 5.83
N SER A 101 0.78 -12.19 7.05
CA SER A 101 1.18 -12.90 8.25
C SER A 101 0.18 -12.69 9.38
N ASP A 102 0.06 -13.68 10.25
CA ASP A 102 -0.42 -13.47 11.61
C ASP A 102 0.79 -13.31 12.54
N LEU A 103 0.62 -12.53 13.61
CA LEU A 103 1.56 -12.50 14.71
C LEU A 103 1.04 -13.44 15.78
N THR A 104 1.23 -14.74 15.57
CA THR A 104 0.98 -15.74 16.61
C THR A 104 2.03 -15.54 17.71
N THR A 105 1.60 -15.23 18.94
CA THR A 105 2.47 -15.28 20.12
C THR A 105 2.70 -16.76 20.43
N PHE A 106 3.95 -17.24 20.30
CA PHE A 106 4.36 -18.57 20.79
C PHE A 106 4.53 -18.55 22.31
#